data_AF-A0A261GA96-F1
#
_entry.id   AF-A0A261GA96-F1
#
_cell.length_a   1.000
_cell.length_b   1.000
_cell.length_c   1.000
_cell.angle_alpha   90.00
_cell.angle_beta   90.00
_cell.angle_gamma   90.00
#
_symmetry.space_group_name_H-M   'P 1'
#
loop_
_entity.id
_entity.type
_entity.pdbx_description
1 polymer ?
#
loop_
_entity_poly.entity_id
_entity_poly.type
_entity_poly.pdbx_seq_one_letter_code
_entity_poly.pdbx_strand_id
1 'polypeptide(L)'
;MNALPIPQSYSPWSGLAGNTVTPFDSSCPCHAAVQSSRDLIAVAVRSTEAAIERAATAIAQSRDISWQGHAATLFRMRLDSVAREAAALSDEIDATIRISLSAGAP
;
A
#
# COMPACT_ATOMS: atom_id res chain seq x y z
N MET A 1 17.05 -17.93 44.32
CA MET A 1 15.73 -18.05 43.68
C MET A 1 15.24 -16.63 43.43
N ASN A 2 15.45 -16.09 42.24
CA ASN A 2 15.04 -14.71 41.92
C ASN A 2 13.64 -14.74 41.30
N ALA A 3 12.70 -14.04 41.93
CA ALA A 3 11.32 -13.90 41.46
C ALA A 3 11.27 -13.02 40.20
N LEU A 4 10.44 -13.41 39.23
CA LEU A 4 10.18 -12.63 38.01
C LEU A 4 9.35 -11.38 38.35
N PRO A 5 9.63 -10.21 37.76
CA PRO A 5 8.79 -9.02 37.94
C PRO A 5 7.43 -9.21 37.23
N ILE A 6 6.38 -8.79 37.94
CA ILE A 6 4.97 -8.88 37.53
C ILE A 6 4.71 -7.87 36.40
N PRO A 7 3.96 -8.22 35.33
CA PRO A 7 3.62 -7.26 34.27
C PRO A 7 2.71 -6.16 34.83
N GLN A 8 3.16 -4.91 34.71
CA GLN A 8 2.39 -3.75 35.13
C GLN A 8 1.18 -3.60 34.21
N SER A 9 -0.03 -3.65 34.77
CA SER A 9 -1.27 -3.37 34.05
C SER A 9 -1.29 -1.90 33.64
N TYR A 10 -1.11 -1.64 32.35
CA TYR A 10 -1.28 -0.30 31.79
C TYR A 10 -2.76 0.08 31.86
N SER A 11 -3.11 1.03 32.75
CA SER A 11 -4.44 1.63 32.79
C SER A 11 -4.45 2.87 31.87
N PRO A 12 -5.23 2.86 30.77
CA PRO A 12 -5.23 3.93 29.78
C PRO A 12 -5.84 5.25 30.28
N TRP A 13 -6.36 5.29 31.51
CA TRP A 13 -7.08 6.44 32.08
C TRP A 13 -6.33 7.17 33.19
N SER A 14 -5.13 6.69 33.59
CA SER A 14 -4.40 7.26 34.75
C SER A 14 -3.73 8.61 34.49
N GLY A 15 -3.80 9.14 33.26
CA GLY A 15 -3.16 10.41 32.86
C GLY A 15 -4.09 11.60 32.64
N LEU A 16 -5.41 11.46 32.83
CA LEU A 16 -6.40 12.48 32.42
C LEU A 16 -6.73 13.52 33.50
N ALA A 17 -6.12 13.45 34.68
CA ALA A 17 -6.22 14.50 35.67
C ALA A 17 -5.16 15.58 35.42
N GLY A 18 -5.50 16.57 34.60
CA GLY A 18 -4.88 17.90 34.69
C GLY A 18 -3.62 18.18 33.86
N ASN A 19 -3.28 17.37 32.86
CA ASN A 19 -2.20 17.72 31.92
C ASN A 19 -2.80 18.07 30.56
N THR A 20 -2.59 19.31 30.12
CA THR A 20 -2.65 19.69 28.71
C THR A 20 -2.00 18.58 27.90
N VAL A 21 -2.76 17.93 27.01
CA VAL A 21 -2.19 17.05 26.00
C VAL A 21 -1.25 17.93 25.21
N THR A 22 0.05 17.88 25.51
CA THR A 22 1.05 18.40 24.59
C THR A 22 0.82 17.60 23.32
N PRO A 23 0.49 18.26 22.18
CA PRO A 23 0.43 17.58 20.90
C PRO A 23 1.73 16.79 20.76
N PHE A 24 1.65 15.56 20.24
CA PHE A 24 2.85 14.75 20.00
C PHE A 24 3.94 15.64 19.42
N ASP A 25 5.07 15.73 20.11
CA ASP A 25 6.17 16.58 19.68
C ASP A 25 6.55 16.16 18.25
N SER A 26 6.75 17.13 17.37
CA SER A 26 7.03 16.90 15.94
C SER A 26 8.27 16.02 15.67
N SER A 27 9.05 15.76 16.71
CA SER A 27 10.26 14.92 16.74
C SER A 27 10.03 13.51 17.34
N CYS A 28 8.79 13.02 17.46
CA CYS A 28 8.58 11.62 17.87
C CYS A 28 9.20 10.64 16.83
N PRO A 29 10.01 9.65 17.24
CA PRO A 29 10.55 8.62 16.34
C PRO A 29 9.49 7.90 15.50
N CYS A 30 8.24 7.86 16.00
CA CYS A 30 7.08 7.35 15.28
C CYS A 30 6.80 8.10 13.97
N HIS A 31 7.00 9.42 13.90
CA HIS A 31 6.82 10.20 12.67
C HIS A 31 7.86 9.82 11.61
N ALA A 32 9.12 9.65 12.01
CA ALA A 32 10.19 9.22 11.10
C ALA A 32 9.93 7.80 10.56
N ALA A 33 9.46 6.87 11.41
CA ALA A 33 9.10 5.52 11.00
C ALA A 33 7.90 5.50 10.03
N VAL A 34 6.87 6.30 10.29
CA VAL A 34 5.71 6.47 9.39
C VAL A 34 6.15 7.07 8.05
N GLN A 35 6.99 8.10 8.06
CA GLN A 35 7.48 8.71 6.83
C GLN A 35 8.33 7.75 6.01
N SER A 36 9.25 7.03 6.65
CA SER A 36 10.04 5.99 5.97
C SER A 36 9.15 4.92 5.34
N SER A 37 8.05 4.53 6.01
CA SER A 37 7.09 3.56 5.49
C SER A 37 6.35 4.10 4.27
N ARG A 38 5.94 5.38 4.31
CA ARG A 38 5.33 6.09 3.17
C ARG A 38 6.26 6.17 1.96
N ASP A 39 7.53 6.47 2.19
CA ASP A 39 8.52 6.57 1.12
C ASP A 39 8.73 5.22 0.42
N LEU A 40 8.81 4.13 1.20
CA LEU A 40 8.89 2.76 0.65
C LEU A 40 7.65 2.38 -0.17
N ILE A 41 6.45 2.68 0.35
CA ILE A 41 5.20 2.46 -0.38
C ILE A 41 5.21 3.27 -1.68
N ALA A 42 5.61 4.55 -1.65
CA ALA A 42 5.65 5.40 -2.83
C ALA A 42 6.62 4.87 -3.90
N VAL A 43 7.77 4.30 -3.51
CA VAL A 43 8.69 3.63 -4.44
C VAL A 43 8.04 2.39 -5.07
N ALA A 44 7.42 1.54 -4.26
CA ALA A 44 6.76 0.32 -4.73
C ALA A 44 5.59 0.63 -5.68
N VAL A 45 4.83 1.68 -5.39
CA VAL A 45 3.73 2.17 -6.24
C VAL A 45 4.25 2.56 -7.62
N ARG A 46 5.25 3.46 -7.69
CA ARG A 46 5.81 3.89 -8.99
C ARG A 46 6.35 2.72 -9.80
N SER A 47 6.98 1.75 -9.15
CA SER A 47 7.47 0.54 -9.81
C SER A 47 6.32 -0.30 -10.37
N THR A 48 5.21 -0.41 -9.63
CA THR A 48 4.03 -1.17 -10.03
C THR A 48 3.29 -0.49 -11.18
N GLU A 49 3.08 0.82 -11.11
CA GLU A 49 2.48 1.60 -12.20
C GLU A 49 3.26 1.43 -13.51
N ALA A 50 4.58 1.57 -13.45
CA ALA A 50 5.43 1.36 -14.62
C ALA A 50 5.38 -0.09 -15.14
N ALA A 51 5.16 -1.07 -14.27
CA ALA A 51 4.95 -2.46 -14.69
C ALA A 51 3.59 -2.66 -15.37
N ILE A 52 2.53 -2.03 -14.85
CA ILE A 52 1.18 -2.03 -15.43
C ILE A 52 1.21 -1.40 -16.83
N GLU A 53 1.86 -0.24 -17.01
CA GLU A 53 1.99 0.44 -18.30
C GLU A 53 2.72 -0.43 -19.34
N ARG A 54 3.84 -1.07 -18.93
CA ARG A 54 4.58 -2.01 -19.79
C ARG A 54 3.72 -3.20 -20.18
N ALA A 55 2.96 -3.76 -19.24
CA ALA A 55 2.04 -4.87 -19.51
C ALA A 55 0.93 -4.45 -20.48
N ALA A 56 0.31 -3.29 -20.28
CA ALA A 56 -0.72 -2.75 -21.17
C ALA A 56 -0.19 -2.56 -22.60
N THR A 57 1.03 -2.04 -22.74
CA THR A 57 1.70 -1.89 -24.04
C THR A 57 1.94 -3.24 -24.72
N ALA A 58 2.47 -4.22 -23.99
CA ALA A 58 2.71 -5.56 -24.53
C ALA A 58 1.39 -6.26 -24.94
N ILE A 59 0.34 -6.12 -24.13
CA ILE A 59 -1.00 -6.63 -24.45
C ILE A 59 -1.52 -5.99 -25.73
N ALA A 60 -1.42 -4.67 -25.88
CA ALA A 60 -1.86 -3.97 -27.09
C ALA A 60 -1.11 -4.45 -28.34
N GLN A 61 0.21 -4.61 -28.25
CA GLN A 61 1.03 -5.12 -29.35
C GLN A 61 0.69 -6.56 -29.73
N SER A 62 0.39 -7.41 -28.74
CA SER A 62 0.03 -8.80 -29.00
C SER A 62 -1.27 -8.98 -29.79
N ARG A 63 -2.15 -7.97 -29.76
CA ARG A 63 -3.43 -7.99 -30.49
C ARG A 63 -3.24 -7.80 -32.00
N ASP A 64 -2.13 -7.19 -32.42
CA ASP A 64 -1.81 -6.95 -33.84
C ASP A 64 -1.22 -8.19 -34.54
N ILE A 65 -0.88 -9.24 -33.77
CA ILE A 65 -0.32 -10.47 -34.33
C ILE A 65 -1.42 -11.25 -35.06
N SER A 66 -1.17 -11.61 -36.32
CA SER A 66 -2.08 -12.37 -37.21
C SER A 66 -2.23 -13.86 -36.82
N TRP A 67 -2.22 -14.17 -35.52
CA TRP A 67 -2.34 -15.50 -34.97
C TRP A 67 -3.79 -15.87 -34.71
N GLN A 68 -4.24 -17.02 -35.22
CA GLN A 68 -5.64 -17.44 -35.18
C GLN A 68 -5.80 -18.86 -34.57
N GLY A 69 -7.05 -19.24 -34.29
CA GLY A 69 -7.40 -20.54 -33.71
C GLY A 69 -7.67 -20.50 -32.20
N HIS A 70 -8.06 -21.64 -31.64
CA HIS A 70 -8.52 -21.74 -30.25
C HIS A 70 -7.46 -21.26 -29.23
N ALA A 71 -6.19 -21.61 -29.43
CA ALA A 71 -5.09 -21.15 -28.59
C ALA A 71 -4.94 -19.62 -28.59
N ALA A 72 -5.10 -18.99 -29.76
CA ALA A 72 -5.04 -17.53 -29.88
C ALA A 72 -6.21 -16.85 -29.14
N THR A 73 -7.40 -17.47 -29.15
CA THR A 73 -8.55 -17.00 -28.36
C THR A 73 -8.30 -17.10 -26.85
N LEU A 74 -7.82 -18.26 -26.37
CA LEU A 74 -7.47 -18.45 -24.95
C LEU A 74 -6.42 -17.45 -24.49
N PHE A 75 -5.40 -17.23 -25.32
CA PHE A 75 -4.35 -16.26 -25.06
C PHE A 75 -4.90 -14.84 -24.89
N ARG A 76 -5.73 -14.36 -25.84
CA ARG A 76 -6.37 -13.03 -25.74
C ARG A 76 -7.24 -12.90 -24.50
N MET A 77 -8.05 -13.93 -24.18
CA MET A 77 -8.85 -13.93 -22.95
C MET A 77 -7.98 -13.84 -21.69
N ARG A 78 -6.81 -14.51 -21.68
CA ARG A 78 -5.89 -14.42 -20.55
C ARG A 78 -5.27 -13.03 -20.44
N LEU A 79 -4.90 -12.41 -21.56
CA LEU A 79 -4.41 -11.03 -21.56
C LEU A 79 -5.47 -10.03 -21.08
N ASP A 80 -6.74 -10.21 -21.46
CA ASP A 80 -7.82 -9.38 -20.95
C ASP A 80 -8.03 -9.55 -19.43
N SER A 81 -7.83 -10.78 -18.90
CA SER A 81 -7.82 -11.01 -17.45
C SER A 81 -6.69 -10.25 -16.77
N VAL A 82 -5.46 -10.36 -17.31
CA VAL A 82 -4.30 -9.64 -16.78
C VAL A 82 -4.51 -8.13 -16.80
N ALA A 83 -5.09 -7.58 -17.87
CA ALA A 83 -5.40 -6.16 -17.95
C ALA A 83 -6.41 -5.71 -16.87
N ARG A 84 -7.45 -6.52 -16.61
CA ARG A 84 -8.43 -6.23 -15.56
C ARG A 84 -7.82 -6.31 -14.16
N GLU A 85 -7.01 -7.33 -13.90
CA GLU A 85 -6.31 -7.51 -12.63
C GLU A 85 -5.33 -6.34 -12.37
N ALA A 86 -4.62 -5.89 -13.39
CA ALA A 86 -3.73 -4.74 -13.31
C ALA A 86 -4.49 -3.43 -13.02
N ALA A 87 -5.65 -3.21 -13.65
CA ALA A 87 -6.49 -2.04 -13.37
C ALA A 87 -7.00 -2.04 -11.93
N ALA A 88 -7.49 -3.19 -11.43
CA ALA A 88 -7.94 -3.33 -10.05
C ALA A 88 -6.81 -3.07 -9.05
N LEU A 89 -5.60 -3.55 -9.33
CA LEU A 89 -4.43 -3.26 -8.50
C LEU A 89 -4.10 -1.76 -8.46
N SER A 90 -4.23 -1.06 -9.58
CA SER A 90 -4.05 0.40 -9.63
C SER A 90 -5.06 1.12 -8.73
N ASP A 91 -6.34 0.72 -8.79
CA ASP A 91 -7.39 1.30 -7.95
C ASP A 91 -7.15 1.06 -6.45
N GLU A 92 -6.68 -0.14 -6.09
CA GLU A 92 -6.33 -0.50 -4.71
C GLU A 92 -5.11 0.27 -4.19
N ILE A 93 -4.11 0.51 -5.04
CA ILE A 93 -2.96 1.36 -4.75
C ILE A 93 -3.41 2.79 -4.45
N ASP A 94 -4.26 3.37 -5.30
CA ASP A 94 -4.80 4.71 -5.11
C ASP A 94 -5.62 4.82 -3.82
N ALA A 95 -6.41 3.81 -3.49
CA ALA A 95 -7.11 3.73 -2.21
C ALA A 95 -6.12 3.71 -1.03
N THR A 96 -5.06 2.91 -1.12
CA THR A 96 -4.04 2.79 -0.06
C THR A 96 -3.30 4.11 0.16
N ILE A 97 -2.92 4.82 -0.91
CA ILE A 97 -2.26 6.13 -0.82
C ILE A 97 -3.19 7.14 -0.13
N ARG A 98 -4.46 7.20 -0.53
CA ARG A 98 -5.45 8.11 0.08
C ARG A 98 -5.57 7.88 1.59
N ILE A 99 -5.65 6.61 2.03
CA ILE A 99 -5.70 6.26 3.45
C ILE A 99 -4.42 6.69 4.17
N SER A 100 -3.26 6.47 3.54
CA SER A 100 -1.97 6.85 4.12
C SER A 100 -1.84 8.36 4.35
N LEU A 101 -2.45 9.17 3.47
CA LEU A 101 -2.50 10.62 3.60
C LEU A 101 -3.54 11.10 4.63
N SER A 102 -4.69 10.42 4.76
CA SER A 102 -5.74 10.81 5.71
C SER A 102 -5.40 10.48 7.17
N ALA A 103 -4.54 9.50 7.43
CA ALA A 103 -4.14 9.08 8.77
C ALA A 103 -3.21 10.07 9.50
N GLY A 104 -2.93 11.25 8.93
CA GLY A 104 -2.05 12.28 9.49
C GLY A 104 -2.69 13.64 9.74
N ALA A 105 -4.03 13.76 9.70
CA ALA A 105 -4.69 15.00 10.07
C ALA A 105 -4.65 15.19 11.60
N PRO A 106 -4.28 16.39 12.11
CA PRO A 106 -4.26 16.69 13.54
C PRO A 106 -5.65 16.62 14.18
#